data_AF-A0A4Y9MMQ5-F1
#
_entry.id   AF-A0A4Y9MMQ5-F1
#
_cell.length_a   1.000
_cell.length_b   1.000
_cell.length_c   1.000
_cell.angle_alpha   90.00
_cell.angle_beta   90.00
_cell.angle_gamma   90.00
#
_symmetry.space_group_name_H-M   'P 1'
#
loop_
_entity.id
_entity.type
_entity.pdbx_description
1 polymer ?
#
loop_
_entity_poly.entity_id
_entity_poly.type
_entity_poly.pdbx_seq_one_letter_code
_entity_poly.pdbx_strand_id
1 'polypeptide(L)'
;MCGAPRDLATPSPPASSPPTRRGRPRWTPALAREGGQPAKPAIVVLSAADGPVEHAVLAGIEEEGVPYTVQRVTDGRAAPELARDAAGRAPLGVGVGVDTRGGVCAHQDKLPAPVPGLMSDGADPDVARALGHNAARIVVGLPLKRIADGG
;
A
#
# COMPACT_ATOMS: atom_id res chain seq x y z
N MET A 1 -67.24 25.06 13.47
CA MET A 1 -67.66 25.28 12.07
C MET A 1 -66.46 24.85 11.22
N CYS A 2 -66.36 23.60 10.76
CA CYS A 2 -67.20 22.83 9.83
C CYS A 2 -66.70 22.95 8.38
N GLY A 3 -66.49 21.78 7.75
CA GLY A 3 -66.51 21.53 6.29
C GLY A 3 -65.11 21.49 5.65
N ALA A 4 -64.52 20.33 5.34
CA ALA A 4 -64.80 19.38 4.23
C ALA A 4 -64.21 19.85 2.87
N PRO A 5 -64.00 18.99 1.83
CA PRO A 5 -63.72 17.54 1.81
C PRO A 5 -62.61 17.10 0.79
N ARG A 6 -62.20 15.83 0.94
CA ARG A 6 -61.96 14.73 -0.03
C ARG A 6 -61.20 14.93 -1.37
N ASP A 7 -60.16 14.08 -1.50
CA ASP A 7 -59.72 13.27 -2.65
C ASP A 7 -60.09 13.70 -4.07
N LEU A 8 -59.07 13.91 -4.91
CA LEU A 8 -59.03 13.34 -6.27
C LEU A 8 -57.58 13.08 -6.71
N ALA A 9 -57.38 11.87 -7.20
CA ALA A 9 -56.15 11.30 -7.73
C ALA A 9 -55.52 12.12 -8.86
N THR A 10 -54.19 12.10 -8.93
CA THR A 10 -53.44 12.51 -10.13
C THR A 10 -52.57 11.35 -10.63
N PRO A 11 -52.49 11.15 -11.97
CA PRO A 11 -52.05 9.90 -12.58
C PRO A 11 -50.52 9.70 -12.57
N SER A 12 -50.14 8.41 -12.58
CA SER A 12 -48.77 7.91 -12.78
C SER A 12 -48.12 8.45 -14.07
N PRO A 13 -46.82 8.78 -14.05
CA PRO A 13 -46.08 9.08 -15.28
C PRO A 13 -45.83 7.80 -16.11
N PRO A 14 -45.71 7.91 -17.45
CA PRO A 14 -45.46 6.78 -18.32
C PRO A 14 -44.04 6.22 -18.19
N ALA A 15 -43.92 4.91 -18.38
CA ALA A 15 -42.68 4.17 -18.46
C ALA A 15 -41.78 4.70 -19.59
N SER A 16 -40.59 5.19 -19.24
CA SER A 16 -39.54 5.52 -20.19
C SER A 16 -38.78 4.26 -20.59
N SER A 17 -38.83 3.91 -21.88
CA SER A 17 -38.09 2.83 -22.52
C SER A 17 -36.57 2.94 -22.32
N PRO A 18 -35.82 1.83 -22.37
CA PRO A 18 -34.37 1.85 -22.18
C PRO A 18 -33.66 2.52 -23.36
N PRO A 19 -32.57 3.26 -23.13
CA PRO A 19 -31.75 3.76 -24.24
C PRO A 19 -31.10 2.59 -24.99
N THR A 20 -31.32 2.58 -26.29
CA THR A 20 -30.68 1.72 -27.28
C THR A 20 -29.16 1.77 -27.16
N ARG A 21 -28.55 0.59 -27.20
CA ARG A 21 -27.11 0.32 -27.29
C ARG A 21 -26.39 1.27 -28.26
N ARG A 22 -25.80 2.36 -27.75
CA ARG A 22 -24.89 3.23 -28.52
C ARG A 22 -23.57 2.51 -28.72
N GLY A 23 -23.07 2.64 -29.95
CA GLY A 23 -21.93 1.93 -30.51
C GLY A 23 -20.65 2.06 -29.70
N ARG A 24 -19.81 1.04 -29.86
CA ARG A 24 -18.42 1.01 -29.39
C ARG A 24 -17.71 2.31 -29.84
N PRO A 25 -16.99 3.02 -28.96
CA PRO A 25 -16.15 4.10 -29.43
C PRO A 25 -15.03 3.50 -30.29
N ARG A 26 -14.98 3.97 -31.54
CA ARG A 26 -13.88 3.73 -32.48
C ARG A 26 -12.64 4.38 -31.85
N TRP A 27 -11.70 3.56 -31.41
CA TRP A 27 -10.45 4.02 -30.82
C TRP A 27 -9.75 4.94 -31.82
N THR A 28 -9.68 6.24 -31.48
CA THR A 28 -8.84 7.21 -32.16
C THR A 28 -7.79 7.62 -31.16
N PRO A 29 -6.50 7.29 -31.37
CA PRO A 29 -5.47 7.78 -30.48
C PRO A 29 -5.28 9.28 -30.76
N ALA A 30 -5.86 10.12 -29.92
CA ALA A 30 -5.38 11.48 -29.76
C ALA A 30 -3.97 11.38 -29.15
N LEU A 31 -2.98 11.92 -29.86
CA LEU A 31 -1.63 12.09 -29.32
C LEU A 31 -1.67 13.08 -28.14
N ALA A 32 -1.90 12.58 -26.94
CA ALA A 32 -1.53 13.28 -25.72
C ALA A 32 -0.13 12.80 -25.32
N ARG A 33 0.89 13.56 -25.73
CA ARG A 33 2.24 13.43 -25.15
C ARG A 33 2.22 14.12 -23.79
N GLU A 34 1.69 13.46 -22.78
CA GLU A 34 1.97 13.77 -21.38
C GLU A 34 2.47 12.49 -20.72
N GLY A 35 3.58 11.97 -21.27
CA GLY A 35 4.25 10.78 -20.78
C GLY A 35 5.12 11.15 -19.59
N GLY A 36 4.52 11.40 -18.43
CA GLY A 36 5.25 11.16 -17.19
C GLY A 36 5.63 9.70 -17.18
N GLN A 37 6.93 9.37 -17.18
CA GLN A 37 7.35 7.98 -17.00
C GLN A 37 6.67 7.45 -15.73
N PRO A 38 6.02 6.27 -15.76
CA PRO A 38 5.45 5.70 -14.54
C PRO A 38 6.57 5.66 -13.50
N ALA A 39 6.27 6.15 -12.30
CA ALA A 39 7.24 6.15 -11.21
C ALA A 39 7.86 4.75 -11.12
N LYS A 40 9.20 4.69 -11.11
CA LYS A 40 9.92 3.41 -11.09
C LYS A 40 9.32 2.55 -9.98
N PRO A 41 8.85 1.32 -10.28
CA PRO A 41 8.24 0.47 -9.27
C PRO A 41 9.28 0.27 -8.17
N ALA A 42 8.94 0.58 -6.92
CA ALA A 42 9.86 0.47 -5.79
C ALA A 42 9.09 0.22 -4.48
N ILE A 43 9.73 -0.51 -3.57
CA ILE A 43 9.35 -0.53 -2.15
C ILE A 43 9.71 0.84 -1.56
N VAL A 44 8.82 1.40 -0.75
CA VAL A 44 9.14 2.61 0.03
C VAL A 44 9.57 2.19 1.43
N VAL A 45 10.69 2.71 1.89
CA VAL A 45 11.18 2.54 3.26
C VAL A 45 11.05 3.89 3.96
N LEU A 46 10.19 3.99 4.97
CA LEU A 46 10.17 5.14 5.88
C LEU A 46 11.04 4.81 7.09
N SER A 47 12.14 5.53 7.26
CA SER A 47 13.10 5.27 8.33
C SER A 47 13.30 6.49 9.22
N ALA A 48 13.14 6.29 10.52
CA ALA A 48 13.50 7.24 11.57
C ALA A 48 14.94 7.05 12.07
N ALA A 49 15.66 6.06 11.53
CA ALA A 49 17.03 5.74 11.90
C ALA A 49 17.99 5.95 10.71
N ASP A 50 19.29 5.81 10.97
CA ASP A 50 20.32 5.63 9.96
C ASP A 50 21.45 4.80 10.56
N GLY A 51 21.36 3.47 10.42
CA GLY A 51 22.24 2.57 11.15
C GLY A 51 22.10 1.10 10.75
N PRO A 52 22.74 0.18 11.50
CA PRO A 52 22.89 -1.21 11.09
C PRO A 52 21.58 -1.93 10.78
N VAL A 53 20.53 -1.67 11.56
CA VAL A 53 19.20 -2.25 11.36
C VAL A 53 18.62 -1.83 10.01
N GLU A 54 18.65 -0.53 9.70
CA GLU A 54 18.19 -0.04 8.40
C GLU A 54 19.02 -0.63 7.28
N HIS A 55 20.36 -0.56 7.37
CA HIS A 55 21.24 -1.06 6.31
C HIS A 55 21.00 -2.55 6.02
N ALA A 56 20.70 -3.33 7.07
CA ALA A 56 20.34 -4.72 6.91
C ALA A 56 19.00 -4.93 6.19
N VAL A 57 17.96 -4.14 6.52
CA VAL A 57 16.69 -4.14 5.78
C VAL A 57 16.94 -3.88 4.29
N LEU A 58 17.69 -2.81 3.98
CA LEU A 58 17.95 -2.41 2.60
C LEU A 58 18.70 -3.50 1.82
N ALA A 59 19.71 -4.10 2.45
CA ALA A 59 20.46 -5.20 1.87
C ALA A 59 19.57 -6.43 1.64
N GLY A 60 18.65 -6.75 2.55
CA GLY A 60 17.69 -7.83 2.35
C GLY A 60 16.75 -7.58 1.16
N ILE A 61 16.34 -6.34 0.94
CA ILE A 61 15.53 -5.99 -0.24
C ILE A 61 16.36 -6.14 -1.53
N GLU A 62 17.60 -5.64 -1.52
CA GLU A 62 18.52 -5.69 -2.65
C GLU A 62 18.86 -7.13 -3.09
N GLU A 63 19.06 -8.03 -2.13
CA GLU A 63 19.37 -9.45 -2.39
C GLU A 63 18.27 -10.21 -3.14
N GLU A 64 17.01 -9.80 -3.00
CA GLU A 64 15.88 -10.37 -3.75
C GLU A 64 15.65 -9.61 -5.09
N GLY A 65 16.49 -8.62 -5.41
CA GLY A 65 16.48 -7.91 -6.68
C GLY A 65 15.33 -6.90 -6.85
N VAL A 66 14.66 -6.53 -5.76
CA VAL A 66 13.55 -5.57 -5.79
C VAL A 66 14.07 -4.15 -5.55
N PRO A 67 13.75 -3.17 -6.41
CA PRO A 67 14.12 -1.78 -6.17
C PRO A 67 13.44 -1.19 -4.91
N TYR A 68 14.15 -0.31 -4.21
CA TYR A 68 13.60 0.44 -3.09
C TYR A 68 13.93 1.94 -3.16
N THR A 69 13.24 2.72 -2.35
CA THR A 69 13.56 4.13 -2.06
C THR A 69 13.45 4.35 -0.56
N VAL A 70 14.44 5.02 0.03
CA VAL A 70 14.42 5.37 1.45
C VAL A 70 14.00 6.82 1.61
N GLN A 71 13.06 7.07 2.50
CA GLN A 71 12.65 8.42 2.91
C GLN A 71 12.87 8.55 4.41
N ARG A 72 13.57 9.60 4.82
CA ARG A 72 13.81 9.87 6.23
C ARG A 72 12.61 10.54 6.86
N VAL A 73 12.25 10.10 8.05
CA VAL A 73 11.24 10.71 8.90
C VAL A 73 11.88 11.08 10.24
N THR A 74 11.37 12.12 10.89
CA THR A 74 11.89 12.61 12.18
C THR A 74 10.85 12.49 13.29
N ASP A 75 9.76 11.77 13.04
CA ASP A 75 8.67 11.57 14.00
C ASP A 75 8.85 10.26 14.79
N GLY A 76 8.25 10.18 15.96
CA GLY A 76 8.38 9.04 16.88
C GLY A 76 7.40 7.90 16.61
N ARG A 77 6.92 7.75 15.36
CA ARG A 77 5.97 6.70 15.01
C ARG A 77 6.62 5.32 15.12
N ALA A 78 5.83 4.35 15.55
CA ALA A 78 6.26 2.96 15.62
C ALA A 78 6.38 2.35 14.22
N ALA A 79 7.23 1.32 14.08
CA ALA A 79 7.49 0.68 12.80
C ALA A 79 6.23 0.24 12.02
N PRO A 80 5.15 -0.30 12.63
CA PRO A 80 3.95 -0.68 11.89
C PRO A 80 3.19 0.51 11.26
N GLU A 81 3.16 1.65 11.94
CA GLU A 81 2.53 2.87 11.41
C GLU A 81 3.33 3.42 10.23
N LEU A 82 4.66 3.45 10.36
CA LEU A 82 5.57 3.83 9.29
C LEU A 82 5.44 2.89 8.09
N ALA A 83 5.38 1.58 8.31
CA ALA A 83 5.25 0.59 7.24
C ALA A 83 3.93 0.72 6.47
N ARG A 84 2.83 1.00 7.17
CA ARG A 84 1.52 1.23 6.55
C ARG A 84 1.51 2.48 5.68
N ASP A 85 2.04 3.58 6.21
CA ASP A 85 2.17 4.84 5.44
C ASP A 85 3.11 4.67 4.24
N ALA A 86 4.22 3.96 4.42
CA ALA A 86 5.13 3.59 3.34
C ALA A 86 4.42 2.79 2.24
N ALA A 87 3.61 1.78 2.60
CA ALA A 87 2.93 0.92 1.65
C ALA A 87 1.90 1.69 0.81
N GLY A 88 1.16 2.62 1.41
CA GLY A 88 0.21 3.48 0.70
C GLY A 88 0.88 4.46 -0.28
N ARG A 89 2.16 4.77 -0.08
CA ARG A 89 2.98 5.60 -0.99
C ARG A 89 3.70 4.79 -2.06
N ALA A 90 3.90 3.50 -1.83
CA ALA A 90 4.73 2.66 -2.69
C ALA A 90 4.00 2.26 -3.97
N PRO A 91 4.57 2.48 -5.16
CA PRO A 91 3.98 1.98 -6.42
C PRO A 91 3.78 0.46 -6.45
N LEU A 92 4.58 -0.29 -5.67
CA LEU A 92 4.45 -1.74 -5.51
C LEU A 92 3.46 -2.16 -4.42
N GLY A 93 2.85 -1.21 -3.69
CA GLY A 93 1.93 -1.47 -2.59
C GLY A 93 2.56 -2.20 -1.41
N VAL A 94 3.90 -2.14 -1.28
CA VAL A 94 4.68 -2.70 -0.17
C VAL A 94 5.56 -1.63 0.42
N GLY A 95 5.50 -1.49 1.74
CA GLY A 95 6.26 -0.53 2.51
C GLY A 95 6.98 -1.15 3.69
N VAL A 96 8.09 -0.55 4.10
CA VAL A 96 8.83 -0.93 5.30
C VAL A 96 8.97 0.28 6.21
N GLY A 97 8.70 0.08 7.49
CA GLY A 97 8.91 1.07 8.54
C GLY A 97 10.09 0.66 9.41
N VAL A 98 10.98 1.61 9.70
CA VAL A 98 12.06 1.47 10.69
C VAL A 98 11.94 2.60 11.70
N ASP A 99 11.69 2.28 12.97
CA ASP A 99 11.57 3.29 14.02
C ASP A 99 12.90 3.57 14.73
N THR A 100 12.90 4.59 15.60
CA THR A 100 14.10 5.02 16.34
C THR A 100 14.60 4.02 17.38
N ARG A 101 13.80 2.99 17.71
CA ARG A 101 14.11 1.99 18.74
C ARG A 101 14.62 0.68 18.16
N GLY A 102 14.78 0.60 16.83
CA GLY A 102 15.18 -0.62 16.13
C GLY A 102 14.00 -1.53 15.79
N GLY A 103 12.76 -1.05 15.95
CA GLY A 103 11.59 -1.74 15.43
C GLY A 103 11.57 -1.72 13.91
N VAL A 104 11.20 -2.85 13.30
CA VAL A 104 11.09 -3.01 11.85
C VAL A 104 9.77 -3.70 11.53
N CYS A 105 9.04 -3.19 10.54
CA CYS A 105 7.81 -3.83 10.05
C CYS A 105 7.73 -3.73 8.52
N ALA A 106 7.36 -4.83 7.87
CA ALA A 106 6.96 -4.84 6.47
C ALA A 106 5.43 -4.92 6.36
N HIS A 107 4.85 -4.10 5.48
CA HIS A 107 3.40 -4.03 5.28
C HIS A 107 3.04 -4.02 3.79
N GLN A 108 1.87 -4.56 3.46
CA GLN A 108 1.32 -4.57 2.11
C GLN A 108 -0.08 -3.92 2.17
N ASP A 109 -0.32 -2.96 1.28
CA ASP A 109 -1.48 -2.03 1.33
C ASP A 109 -2.86 -2.69 1.22
N LYS A 110 -2.94 -3.88 0.61
CA LYS A 110 -4.20 -4.64 0.51
C LYS A 110 -4.50 -5.45 1.77
N LEU A 111 -3.60 -5.45 2.76
CA LEU A 111 -3.81 -6.12 4.03
C LEU A 111 -4.31 -5.13 5.09
N PRO A 112 -5.42 -5.45 5.79
CA PRO A 112 -6.02 -4.53 6.76
C PRO A 112 -5.19 -4.37 8.04
N ALA A 113 -4.29 -5.30 8.33
CA ALA A 113 -3.43 -5.31 9.50
C ALA A 113 -2.04 -5.90 9.17
N PRO A 114 -0.98 -5.56 9.94
CA PRO A 114 0.33 -6.20 9.84
C PRO A 114 0.22 -7.72 10.03
N VAL A 115 1.00 -8.48 9.26
CA VAL A 115 1.01 -9.95 9.35
C VAL A 115 1.99 -10.38 10.43
N PRO A 116 1.62 -11.27 11.37
CA PRO A 116 2.57 -11.90 12.28
C PRO A 116 3.74 -12.53 11.51
N GLY A 117 4.98 -12.29 11.94
CA GLY A 117 6.18 -12.72 11.23
C GLY A 117 6.71 -11.74 10.17
N LEU A 118 6.10 -10.55 10.04
CA LEU A 118 6.60 -9.42 9.25
C LEU A 118 6.97 -8.21 10.11
N MET A 119 7.17 -8.41 11.41
CA MET A 119 7.56 -7.33 12.31
C MET A 119 8.45 -7.83 13.44
N SER A 120 9.26 -6.92 13.99
CA SER A 120 10.02 -7.09 15.23
C SER A 120 10.12 -5.73 15.91
N ASP A 121 9.96 -5.68 17.24
CA ASP A 121 10.02 -4.44 18.03
C ASP A 121 11.46 -4.05 18.43
N GLY A 122 12.44 -4.88 18.09
CA GLY A 122 13.85 -4.70 18.43
C GLY A 122 14.72 -5.64 17.61
N ALA A 123 14.78 -5.42 16.30
CA ALA A 123 15.48 -6.30 15.39
C ALA A 123 17.00 -6.16 15.54
N ASP A 124 17.70 -7.29 15.61
CA ASP A 124 19.11 -7.34 15.25
C ASP A 124 19.28 -7.25 13.71
N PRO A 125 20.50 -7.05 13.20
CA PRO A 125 20.73 -6.98 11.75
C PRO A 125 20.30 -8.23 10.97
N ASP A 126 20.34 -9.44 11.53
CA ASP A 126 19.96 -10.66 10.81
C ASP A 126 18.44 -10.75 10.65
N VAL A 127 17.69 -10.45 11.72
CA VAL A 127 16.23 -10.34 11.69
C VAL A 127 15.80 -9.21 10.75
N ALA A 128 16.47 -8.07 10.80
CA ALA A 128 16.20 -6.93 9.92
C ALA A 128 16.43 -7.28 8.44
N ARG A 129 17.51 -8.00 8.13
CA ARG A 129 17.79 -8.49 6.77
C ARG A 129 16.71 -9.46 6.29
N ALA A 130 16.27 -10.38 7.15
CA ALA A 130 15.19 -11.32 6.83
C ALA A 130 13.84 -10.60 6.59
N LEU A 131 13.56 -9.53 7.34
CA LEU A 131 12.40 -8.67 7.10
C LEU A 131 12.50 -7.95 5.75
N GLY A 132 13.70 -7.47 5.38
CA GLY A 132 13.98 -6.93 4.05
C GLY A 132 13.71 -7.94 2.92
N HIS A 133 14.19 -9.19 3.08
CA HIS A 133 13.88 -10.27 2.13
C HIS A 133 12.37 -10.47 2.00
N ASN A 134 11.67 -10.52 3.13
CA ASN A 134 10.24 -10.78 3.14
C ASN A 134 9.45 -9.65 2.47
N ALA A 135 9.82 -8.39 2.68
CA ALA A 135 9.21 -7.27 1.96
C ALA A 135 9.33 -7.45 0.43
N ALA A 136 10.52 -7.81 -0.06
CA ALA A 136 10.74 -8.07 -1.48
C ALA A 136 9.99 -9.32 -1.98
N ARG A 137 9.96 -10.40 -1.19
CA ARG A 137 9.26 -11.63 -1.57
C ARG A 137 7.74 -11.46 -1.66
N ILE A 138 7.15 -10.54 -0.90
CA ILE A 138 5.74 -10.14 -1.07
C ILE A 138 5.52 -9.53 -2.46
N VAL A 139 6.42 -8.67 -2.93
CA VAL A 139 6.35 -8.06 -4.26
C VAL A 139 6.43 -9.13 -5.35
N VAL A 140 7.38 -10.06 -5.23
CA VAL A 140 7.66 -11.09 -6.25
C VAL A 140 6.67 -12.25 -6.19
N GLY A 141 5.96 -12.45 -5.07
CA GLY A 141 5.03 -13.57 -4.86
C GLY A 141 5.72 -14.86 -4.44
N LEU A 142 6.83 -14.77 -3.69
CA LEU A 142 7.58 -15.91 -3.16
C LEU A 142 7.18 -16.23 -1.71
N PRO A 143 7.32 -17.50 -1.25
CA PRO A 143 7.03 -17.87 0.13
C PRO A 143 7.86 -17.08 1.13
N LEU A 144 7.32 -16.63 2.26
CA LEU A 144 8.09 -15.85 3.23
C LEU A 144 9.17 -16.69 3.94
N LYS A 145 10.32 -16.07 4.20
CA LYS A 145 11.36 -16.63 5.09
C LYS A 145 10.88 -16.50 6.53
N ARG A 146 11.20 -17.48 7.37
CA ARG A 146 10.98 -17.36 8.81
C ARG A 146 11.94 -16.32 9.37
N ILE A 147 11.41 -15.37 10.12
CA ILE A 147 12.22 -14.54 11.00
C ILE A 147 12.35 -15.29 12.33
N ALA A 148 13.53 -15.26 12.94
CA ALA A 148 13.65 -15.73 14.32
C ALA A 148 12.97 -14.69 15.22
N ASP A 149 12.13 -15.14 16.15
CA ASP A 149 11.69 -14.28 17.24
C ASP A 149 12.94 -14.01 18.09
N GLY A 150 13.44 -12.78 18.05
CA GLY A 150 14.56 -12.36 18.90
C GLY A 150 14.18 -12.63 20.36
N GLY A 151 14.92 -13.54 21.00
CA GLY A 151 14.76 -13.89 22.42
C GLY A 151 15.36 -12.85 23.35
#